data_AF-A0AA38XBK7-F1
#
_entry.id   AF-A0AA38XBK7-F1
#
_cell.length_a   1.000
_cell.length_b   1.000
_cell.length_c   1.000
_cell.angle_alpha   90.00
_cell.angle_beta   90.00
_cell.angle_gamma   90.00
#
_symmetry.space_group_name_H-M   'P 1'
#
loop_
_entity.id
_entity.type
_entity.pdbx_description
1 polymer ?
#
loop_
_entity_poly.entity_id
_entity_poly.type
_entity_poly.pdbx_seq_one_letter_code
_entity_poly.pdbx_strand_id
1 'polypeptide(L)'
;MAQHIPHFQPFLFCVSELTIDYKPNRAPRSTPGDRYWVPPADRGDFRKQQSQWYAWNPRRQQTSRDFRHIHLATAQDGRDNGQTKTCSIFWDPERHGYVLVPFDCTMRSDHEITDWRRLSFRSERTHPQRHIALAGYEMADFKLPFVGPQAWFDRSQLLSAVYRGEGSGGNNTGQQANRQCGLAGNLAVLIALLAFSTTPGQAHVAVDRSFRPNIASTTFQPHNRPVSHRNTKRGMVVEIRVPDLATLRQWENGRHGPIFT
;
A
#
# COMPACT_ATOMS: atom_id res chain seq x y z
N MET A 1 -4.91 31.13 -15.14
CA MET A 1 -4.18 29.91 -14.70
C MET A 1 -5.20 28.99 -14.04
N ALA A 2 -5.46 27.81 -14.61
CA ALA A 2 -6.43 26.88 -14.04
C ALA A 2 -5.91 26.39 -12.69
N GLN A 3 -6.64 26.69 -11.61
CA GLN A 3 -6.37 26.13 -10.30
C GLN A 3 -6.62 24.62 -10.39
N HIS A 4 -5.57 23.81 -10.31
CA HIS A 4 -5.72 22.36 -10.21
C HIS A 4 -6.52 22.04 -8.96
N ILE A 5 -7.77 21.60 -9.13
CA ILE A 5 -8.59 21.10 -8.03
C ILE A 5 -7.88 19.86 -7.47
N PRO A 6 -7.54 19.82 -6.18
CA PRO A 6 -6.93 18.64 -5.58
C PRO A 6 -7.86 17.43 -5.74
N HIS A 7 -7.35 16.34 -6.30
CA HIS A 7 -8.12 15.12 -6.47
C HIS A 7 -7.92 14.19 -5.27
N PHE A 8 -9.03 13.81 -4.67
CA PHE A 8 -9.11 12.70 -3.75
C PHE A 8 -10.44 12.00 -3.98
N GLN A 9 -10.49 10.71 -3.64
CA GLN A 9 -11.72 9.94 -3.64
C GLN A 9 -11.95 9.43 -2.21
N PRO A 10 -13.09 9.74 -1.56
CA PRO A 10 -13.46 9.09 -0.31
C PRO A 10 -13.51 7.57 -0.49
N PHE A 11 -13.05 6.83 0.51
CA PHE A 11 -13.05 5.37 0.48
C PHE A 11 -13.27 4.80 1.87
N LEU A 12 -13.82 3.59 1.91
CA LEU A 12 -13.79 2.74 3.09
C LEU A 12 -12.56 1.85 3.02
N PHE A 13 -11.99 1.52 4.17
CA PHE A 13 -10.94 0.54 4.28
C PHE A 13 -11.07 -0.30 5.56
N CYS A 14 -10.60 -1.53 5.46
CA CYS A 14 -10.42 -2.45 6.58
C CYS A 14 -9.06 -3.12 6.42
N VAL A 15 -8.27 -3.13 7.49
CA VAL A 15 -6.96 -3.81 7.53
C VAL A 15 -7.07 -4.91 8.56
N SER A 16 -7.07 -6.17 8.10
CA SER A 16 -7.13 -7.35 8.95
C SER A 16 -5.77 -8.02 9.02
N GLU A 17 -5.20 -8.12 10.22
CA GLU A 17 -3.97 -8.89 10.43
C GLU A 17 -4.23 -10.38 10.27
N LEU A 18 -3.24 -11.09 9.73
CA LEU A 18 -3.28 -12.54 9.59
C LEU A 18 -2.32 -13.19 10.58
N THR A 19 -2.84 -14.16 11.31
CA THR A 19 -2.01 -15.14 12.02
C THR A 19 -1.87 -16.39 11.15
N ILE A 20 -0.66 -16.93 11.07
CA ILE A 20 -0.36 -18.10 10.26
C ILE A 20 -0.07 -19.27 11.19
N ASP A 21 -0.88 -20.32 11.08
CA ASP A 21 -0.69 -21.55 11.81
C ASP A 21 0.36 -22.41 11.09
N TYR A 22 1.63 -22.24 11.48
CA TYR A 22 2.73 -23.01 10.89
C TYR A 22 2.67 -24.47 11.32
N LYS A 23 2.46 -25.35 10.34
CA LYS A 23 2.59 -26.79 10.54
C LYS A 23 4.05 -27.20 10.34
N PRO A 24 4.74 -27.73 11.37
CA PRO A 24 6.18 -27.99 11.32
C PRO A 24 6.58 -29.03 10.24
N ASN A 25 5.64 -29.87 9.81
CA ASN A 25 5.88 -30.93 8.82
C ASN A 25 5.72 -30.44 7.37
N ARG A 26 5.44 -29.15 7.13
CA ARG A 26 5.28 -28.59 5.78
C ARG A 26 6.53 -27.81 5.39
N ALA A 27 7.06 -28.12 4.21
CA ALA A 27 8.18 -27.38 3.65
C ALA A 27 7.79 -25.89 3.41
N PRO A 28 8.66 -24.94 3.71
CA PRO A 28 8.47 -23.54 3.32
C PRO A 28 8.30 -23.41 1.82
N ARG A 29 7.41 -22.51 1.40
CA ARG A 29 7.19 -22.18 -0.01
C ARG A 29 7.90 -20.89 -0.36
N SER A 30 8.24 -20.74 -1.64
CA SER A 30 8.81 -19.50 -2.15
C SER A 30 8.33 -19.17 -3.55
N THR A 31 8.41 -17.89 -3.93
CA THR A 31 8.21 -17.43 -5.30
C THR A 31 9.20 -18.10 -6.27
N PRO A 32 8.81 -18.38 -7.52
CA PRO A 32 9.73 -18.88 -8.54
C PRO A 32 10.85 -17.87 -8.83
N GLY A 33 12.09 -18.36 -8.96
CA GLY A 33 13.25 -17.55 -9.36
C GLY A 33 13.92 -16.78 -8.21
N ASP A 34 13.23 -15.80 -7.62
CA ASP A 34 13.82 -14.91 -6.61
C ASP A 34 13.64 -15.38 -5.15
N ARG A 35 12.92 -16.49 -4.96
CA ARG A 35 12.86 -17.28 -3.72
C ARG A 35 12.42 -16.49 -2.48
N TYR A 36 11.52 -15.51 -2.65
CA TYR A 36 10.85 -14.84 -1.53
C TYR A 36 9.93 -15.83 -0.84
N TRP A 37 9.90 -15.80 0.49
CA TRP A 37 8.98 -16.63 1.24
C TRP A 37 7.52 -16.27 0.88
N VAL A 38 6.69 -17.28 0.66
CA VAL A 38 5.24 -17.13 0.45
C VAL A 38 4.48 -17.88 1.54
N PRO A 39 3.28 -17.42 1.92
CA PRO A 39 2.54 -18.04 3.00
C PRO A 39 2.03 -19.45 2.63
N PRO A 40 1.52 -20.20 3.63
CA PRO A 40 0.97 -21.53 3.38
C PRO A 40 -0.16 -21.54 2.34
N ALA A 41 -0.33 -22.70 1.74
CA ALA A 41 -1.25 -22.99 0.66
C ALA A 41 -2.73 -23.02 1.09
N ASP A 42 -2.97 -23.53 2.29
CA ASP A 42 -4.31 -23.83 2.75
C ASP A 42 -4.92 -22.62 3.44
N ARG A 43 -6.14 -22.25 3.02
CA ARG A 43 -6.91 -21.20 3.70
C ARG A 43 -7.08 -21.44 5.21
N GLY A 44 -7.11 -22.71 5.62
CA GLY A 44 -7.24 -23.13 7.01
C GLY A 44 -5.98 -22.88 7.87
N ASP A 45 -4.84 -22.56 7.24
CA ASP A 45 -3.63 -22.16 7.95
C ASP A 45 -3.63 -20.65 8.27
N PHE A 46 -4.66 -19.90 7.85
CA PHE A 46 -4.80 -18.48 8.15
C PHE A 46 -5.92 -18.24 9.16
N ARG A 47 -5.64 -17.38 10.13
CA ARG A 47 -6.65 -16.77 10.99
C ARG A 47 -6.67 -15.28 10.75
N LYS A 48 -7.77 -14.80 10.18
CA LYS A 48 -8.02 -13.37 9.98
C LYS A 48 -8.51 -12.75 11.28
N GLN A 49 -7.74 -11.83 11.83
CA GLN A 49 -8.15 -11.10 13.03
C GLN A 49 -9.32 -10.17 12.70
N GLN A 50 -10.30 -10.10 13.60
CA GLN A 50 -11.44 -9.20 13.43
C GLN A 50 -10.94 -7.76 13.37
N SER A 51 -11.43 -7.01 12.39
CA SER A 51 -11.04 -5.62 12.17
C SER A 51 -12.24 -4.78 11.81
N GLN A 52 -12.16 -3.49 12.12
CA GLN A 52 -13.23 -2.54 11.90
C GLN A 52 -13.07 -1.85 10.55
N TRP A 53 -14.21 -1.53 9.94
CA TRP A 53 -14.25 -0.67 8.77
C TRP A 53 -14.11 0.79 9.19
N TYR A 54 -13.22 1.50 8.53
CA TYR A 54 -13.01 2.93 8.68
C TYR A 54 -13.34 3.63 7.36
N ALA A 55 -13.92 4.80 7.45
CA ALA A 55 -14.17 5.68 6.33
C ALA A 55 -13.12 6.79 6.33
N TRP A 56 -12.39 6.95 5.24
CA TRP A 56 -11.58 8.14 4.99
C TRP A 56 -12.36 9.08 4.08
N ASN A 57 -12.71 10.26 4.60
CA ASN A 57 -13.42 11.27 3.85
C ASN A 57 -12.90 12.67 4.21
N PRO A 58 -12.01 13.26 3.38
CA PRO A 58 -11.41 14.55 3.69
C PRO A 58 -12.39 15.72 3.57
N ARG A 59 -13.60 15.52 3.01
CA ARG A 59 -14.65 16.56 2.98
C ARG A 59 -15.39 16.68 4.32
N ARG A 60 -15.35 15.63 5.15
CA ARG A 60 -15.92 15.65 6.49
C ARG A 60 -14.81 16.00 7.47
N GLN A 61 -14.67 17.29 7.77
CA GLN A 61 -13.88 17.68 8.94
C GLN A 61 -14.62 17.18 10.18
N GLN A 62 -14.02 16.20 10.86
CA GLN A 62 -14.55 15.78 12.15
C GLN A 62 -14.17 16.79 13.23
N THR A 63 -15.12 17.06 14.12
CA THR A 63 -14.92 17.85 15.34
C THR A 63 -14.36 17.02 16.50
N SER A 64 -14.19 15.69 16.31
CA SER A 64 -13.61 14.81 17.33
C SER A 64 -12.10 15.03 17.44
N ARG A 65 -11.55 14.91 18.65
CA ARG A 65 -10.14 15.23 18.95
C ARG A 65 -9.13 14.24 18.36
N ASP A 66 -9.58 13.06 17.91
CA ASP A 66 -8.67 11.93 17.69
C ASP A 66 -8.24 11.77 16.22
N PHE A 67 -9.12 12.09 15.25
CA PHE A 67 -8.84 11.93 13.82
C PHE A 67 -9.43 13.07 13.00
N ARG A 68 -8.69 13.53 11.97
CA ARG A 68 -9.12 14.69 11.16
C ARG A 68 -10.04 14.30 10.01
N HIS A 69 -9.78 13.15 9.39
CA HIS A 69 -10.43 12.74 8.14
C HIS A 69 -10.97 11.30 8.18
N ILE A 70 -10.84 10.61 9.33
CA ILE A 70 -11.24 9.21 9.48
C ILE A 70 -12.31 9.06 10.56
N HIS A 71 -13.28 8.18 10.30
CA HIS A 71 -14.27 7.75 11.28
C HIS A 71 -14.63 6.28 11.12
N LEU A 72 -15.26 5.68 12.14
CA LEU A 72 -15.81 4.32 12.03
C LEU A 72 -16.92 4.29 10.97
N ALA A 73 -16.86 3.33 10.05
CA ALA A 73 -17.80 3.25 8.94
C ALA A 73 -19.25 3.09 9.45
N THR A 74 -20.14 3.94 8.93
CA THR A 74 -21.57 3.89 9.21
C THR A 74 -22.30 3.05 8.15
N ALA A 75 -23.56 2.71 8.41
CA ALA A 75 -24.41 2.05 7.42
C ALA A 75 -24.55 2.88 6.13
N GLN A 76 -24.55 4.22 6.25
CA GLN A 76 -24.60 5.11 5.09
C GLN A 76 -23.32 5.01 4.26
N ASP A 77 -22.15 5.04 4.90
CA ASP A 77 -20.89 4.90 4.16
C ASP A 77 -20.83 3.55 3.44
N GLY A 78 -21.38 2.48 4.03
CA GLY A 78 -21.50 1.17 3.39
C GLY A 78 -22.39 1.16 2.14
N ARG A 79 -23.47 1.97 2.11
CA ARG A 79 -24.33 2.12 0.93
C ARG A 79 -23.66 2.92 -0.17
N ASP A 80 -22.91 3.96 0.19
CA ASP A 80 -22.25 4.86 -0.76
C ASP A 80 -21.00 4.24 -1.41
N ASN A 81 -20.46 3.17 -0.82
CA ASN A 81 -19.23 2.51 -1.26
C ASN A 81 -19.48 1.03 -1.57
N GLY A 82 -20.13 0.76 -2.70
CA GLY A 82 -20.52 -0.60 -3.09
C GLY A 82 -19.42 -1.42 -3.77
N GLN A 83 -18.43 -0.80 -4.40
CA GLN A 83 -17.42 -1.52 -5.18
C GLN A 83 -16.22 -1.86 -4.31
N THR A 84 -15.86 -3.15 -4.26
CA THR A 84 -14.81 -3.66 -3.37
C THR A 84 -13.55 -4.03 -4.14
N LYS A 85 -12.39 -3.77 -3.55
CA LYS A 85 -11.09 -4.27 -4.01
C LYS A 85 -10.31 -4.77 -2.79
N THR A 86 -9.56 -5.85 -2.97
CA THR A 86 -8.86 -6.51 -1.86
C THR A 86 -7.42 -6.81 -2.25
N CYS A 87 -6.53 -6.85 -1.26
CA CYS A 87 -5.15 -7.26 -1.40
C CYS A 87 -4.73 -8.05 -0.17
N SER A 88 -4.14 -9.22 -0.35
CA SER A 88 -3.41 -9.91 0.71
C SER A 88 -1.92 -9.68 0.49
N ILE A 89 -1.20 -9.30 1.54
CA ILE A 89 0.21 -8.94 1.46
C ILE A 89 0.95 -9.39 2.71
N PHE A 90 2.16 -9.87 2.49
CA PHE A 90 3.02 -10.46 3.51
C PHE A 90 4.41 -9.85 3.43
N TRP A 91 5.01 -9.65 4.60
CA TRP A 91 6.40 -9.25 4.74
C TRP A 91 7.29 -10.50 4.91
N ASP A 92 8.30 -10.59 4.06
CA ASP A 92 9.41 -11.54 4.16
C ASP A 92 10.59 -10.87 4.88
N PRO A 93 10.87 -11.24 6.15
CA PRO A 93 11.96 -10.66 6.92
C PRO A 93 13.35 -11.09 6.42
N GLU A 94 13.47 -12.21 5.71
CA GLU A 94 14.76 -12.74 5.24
C GLU A 94 15.26 -11.97 4.01
N ARG A 95 14.34 -11.56 3.14
CA ARG A 95 14.65 -10.77 1.94
C ARG A 95 14.27 -9.30 2.06
N HIS A 96 13.72 -8.91 3.20
CA HIS A 96 13.25 -7.56 3.49
C HIS A 96 12.32 -6.99 2.41
N GLY A 97 11.34 -7.77 1.95
CA GLY A 97 10.37 -7.28 0.98
C GLY A 97 8.99 -7.90 1.15
N TYR A 98 8.07 -7.47 0.30
CA TYR A 98 6.67 -7.83 0.32
C TYR A 98 6.32 -8.77 -0.83
N VAL A 99 5.50 -9.77 -0.52
CA VAL A 99 4.79 -10.61 -1.49
C VAL A 99 3.29 -10.40 -1.32
N LEU A 100 2.53 -10.37 -2.41
CA LEU A 100 1.11 -10.06 -2.38
C LEU A 100 0.32 -10.78 -3.48
N VAL A 101 -1.00 -10.77 -3.33
CA VAL A 101 -2.01 -11.20 -4.31
C VAL A 101 -3.21 -10.25 -4.29
N PRO A 102 -3.91 -10.02 -5.41
CA PRO A 102 -4.98 -9.02 -5.53
C PRO A 102 -6.35 -9.54 -5.05
N PHE A 103 -6.38 -10.38 -4.02
CA PHE A 103 -7.59 -10.95 -3.43
C PHE A 103 -7.35 -11.36 -1.97
N ASP A 104 -8.41 -11.75 -1.27
CA ASP A 104 -8.33 -12.29 0.10
C ASP A 104 -7.84 -13.75 0.08
N CYS A 105 -6.65 -14.01 0.61
CA CYS A 105 -6.07 -15.35 0.65
C CYS A 105 -6.72 -16.26 1.71
N THR A 106 -7.56 -15.73 2.61
CA THR A 106 -8.31 -16.56 3.56
C THR A 106 -9.59 -17.12 2.96
N MET A 107 -9.98 -16.63 1.78
CA MET A 107 -11.21 -17.04 1.09
C MET A 107 -10.96 -18.09 0.00
N ARG A 108 -9.70 -18.32 -0.39
CA ARG A 108 -9.31 -19.16 -1.52
C ARG A 108 -8.25 -20.18 -1.11
N SER A 109 -8.26 -21.35 -1.76
CA SER A 109 -7.26 -22.41 -1.54
C SER A 109 -6.21 -22.42 -2.67
N ASP A 110 -5.06 -23.04 -2.45
CA ASP A 110 -3.87 -22.97 -3.33
C ASP A 110 -4.08 -23.37 -4.81
N HIS A 111 -5.02 -24.27 -5.12
CA HIS A 111 -5.39 -24.57 -6.52
C HIS A 111 -5.88 -23.33 -7.27
N GLU A 112 -6.29 -22.29 -6.54
CA GLU A 112 -6.78 -21.00 -7.02
C GLU A 112 -5.75 -19.88 -6.86
N ILE A 113 -4.63 -20.12 -6.13
CA ILE A 113 -3.60 -19.14 -5.79
C ILE A 113 -2.23 -19.64 -6.27
N THR A 114 -1.93 -19.45 -7.55
CA THR A 114 -0.65 -19.89 -8.12
C THR A 114 0.37 -18.76 -8.29
N ASP A 115 -0.04 -17.51 -8.06
CA ASP A 115 0.66 -16.35 -8.60
C ASP A 115 1.09 -15.37 -7.50
N TRP A 116 1.65 -15.84 -6.38
CA TRP A 116 2.25 -14.92 -5.42
C TRP A 116 3.37 -14.11 -6.09
N ARG A 117 3.26 -12.78 -6.05
CA ARG A 117 4.24 -11.88 -6.67
C ARG A 117 4.79 -10.88 -5.66
N ARG A 118 6.01 -10.43 -5.91
CA ARG A 118 6.59 -9.33 -5.14
C ARG A 118 5.92 -8.02 -5.47
N LEU A 119 5.95 -7.12 -4.49
CA LEU A 119 5.71 -5.70 -4.74
C LEU A 119 6.62 -5.23 -5.87
N SER A 120 5.98 -4.71 -6.91
CA SER A 120 6.63 -4.25 -8.12
C SER A 120 6.18 -2.82 -8.44
N PHE A 121 6.97 -2.14 -9.26
CA PHE A 121 6.81 -0.75 -9.65
C PHE A 121 6.88 -0.57 -11.16
N ARG A 122 6.25 0.48 -11.66
CA ARG A 122 6.45 1.01 -13.01
C ARG A 122 6.46 2.54 -12.98
N SER A 123 7.02 3.16 -14.00
CA SER A 123 6.97 4.62 -14.16
C SER A 123 5.65 5.05 -14.79
N GLU A 124 5.05 6.12 -14.25
CA GLU A 124 3.95 6.81 -14.92
C GLU A 124 4.51 7.80 -15.95
N ARG A 125 4.10 7.64 -17.21
CA ARG A 125 4.67 8.39 -18.34
C ARG A 125 3.81 9.54 -18.83
N THR A 126 2.54 9.57 -18.46
CA THR A 126 1.56 10.51 -19.04
C THR A 126 1.40 11.79 -18.23
N HIS A 127 1.69 11.76 -16.92
CA HIS A 127 1.51 12.92 -16.05
C HIS A 127 2.61 13.99 -16.26
N PRO A 128 2.29 15.31 -16.26
CA PRO A 128 3.27 16.38 -16.49
C PRO A 128 4.45 16.39 -15.51
N GLN A 129 4.26 15.92 -14.28
CA GLN A 129 5.31 15.87 -13.25
C GLN A 129 6.36 14.76 -13.51
N ARG A 130 6.09 13.79 -14.40
CA ARG A 130 6.97 12.72 -14.92
C ARG A 130 7.79 11.86 -13.93
N HIS A 131 7.71 12.10 -12.62
CA HIS A 131 8.44 11.39 -11.57
C HIS A 131 7.47 10.73 -10.58
N ILE A 132 6.57 9.90 -11.10
CA ILE A 132 5.63 9.14 -10.27
C ILE A 132 5.90 7.65 -10.47
N ALA A 133 6.18 6.95 -9.38
CA ALA A 133 6.26 5.50 -9.34
C ALA A 133 4.89 4.92 -9.00
N LEU A 134 4.44 3.92 -9.75
CA LEU A 134 3.19 3.19 -9.51
C LEU A 134 3.50 1.86 -8.86
N ALA A 135 3.06 1.67 -7.62
CA ALA A 135 3.21 0.43 -6.85
C ALA A 135 2.06 -0.55 -7.06
N GLY A 136 2.35 -1.84 -7.18
CA GLY A 136 1.31 -2.86 -7.26
C GLY A 136 1.81 -4.29 -7.34
N TYR A 137 0.90 -5.17 -7.75
CA TYR A 137 1.10 -6.61 -7.81
C TYR A 137 1.85 -7.06 -9.08
N GLU A 138 1.45 -6.51 -10.23
CA GLU A 138 1.99 -6.89 -11.54
C GLU A 138 2.45 -5.63 -12.27
N MET A 139 3.68 -5.23 -11.98
CA MET A 139 4.36 -4.11 -12.60
C MET A 139 5.69 -4.55 -13.23
N ALA A 140 6.37 -3.62 -13.91
CA ALA A 140 7.49 -3.92 -14.78
C ALA A 140 8.80 -4.27 -14.03
N ASP A 141 9.03 -3.69 -12.86
CA ASP A 141 10.31 -3.83 -12.13
C ASP A 141 10.06 -4.06 -10.62
N PHE A 142 11.02 -4.64 -9.91
CA PHE A 142 10.98 -4.76 -8.46
C PHE A 142 11.70 -3.61 -7.74
N LYS A 143 12.36 -2.69 -8.46
CA LYS A 143 12.91 -1.45 -7.90
C LYS A 143 12.06 -0.27 -8.32
N LEU A 144 12.11 0.81 -7.53
CA LEU A 144 11.50 2.07 -7.96
C LEU A 144 12.16 2.56 -9.25
N PRO A 145 11.40 3.06 -10.23
CA PRO A 145 11.95 3.60 -11.48
C PRO A 145 12.71 4.91 -11.31
N PHE A 146 12.64 5.52 -10.12
CA PHE A 146 13.21 6.82 -9.78
C PHE A 146 13.67 6.83 -8.31
N VAL A 147 14.48 7.81 -7.91
CA VAL A 147 14.90 7.99 -6.51
C VAL A 147 13.69 8.44 -5.67
N GLY A 148 13.34 7.67 -4.65
CA GLY A 148 12.29 8.04 -3.69
C GLY A 148 12.82 8.91 -2.53
N PRO A 149 11.95 9.62 -1.81
CA PRO A 149 12.28 10.31 -0.56
C PRO A 149 12.96 9.39 0.45
N GLN A 150 14.03 9.89 1.09
CA GLN A 150 14.80 9.12 2.06
C GLN A 150 13.92 8.64 3.24
N ALA A 151 12.93 9.45 3.65
CA ALA A 151 11.97 9.12 4.70
C ALA A 151 11.15 7.84 4.43
N TRP A 152 11.00 7.41 3.18
CA TRP A 152 10.33 6.14 2.87
C TRP A 152 11.17 4.94 3.29
N PHE A 153 12.50 5.06 3.21
CA PHE A 153 13.45 3.98 3.47
C PHE A 153 14.12 4.06 4.84
N ASP A 154 14.20 5.26 5.42
CA ASP A 154 14.79 5.47 6.73
C ASP A 154 14.02 4.69 7.78
N ARG A 155 14.75 3.88 8.55
CA ARG A 155 14.17 2.90 9.48
C ARG A 155 13.09 2.04 8.79
N SER A 156 13.22 1.88 7.47
CA SER A 156 12.33 1.20 6.54
C SER A 156 10.86 1.50 6.78
N GLN A 157 10.47 2.73 7.10
CA GLN A 157 9.10 2.96 7.56
C GLN A 157 8.08 2.63 6.47
N LEU A 158 8.20 3.14 5.24
CA LEU A 158 7.24 2.80 4.17
C LEU A 158 7.73 1.62 3.30
N LEU A 159 8.95 1.75 2.77
CA LEU A 159 9.59 0.79 1.88
C LEU A 159 10.91 0.31 2.47
N SER A 160 11.28 -0.93 2.14
CA SER A 160 12.61 -1.47 2.42
C SER A 160 13.65 -0.95 1.44
N ALA A 161 14.92 -0.96 1.85
CA ALA A 161 16.05 -0.56 1.02
C ALA A 161 16.15 -1.39 -0.28
N VAL A 162 15.64 -2.63 -0.31
CA VAL A 162 15.63 -3.49 -1.51
C VAL A 162 14.81 -2.91 -2.67
N TYR A 163 13.91 -1.97 -2.38
CA TYR A 163 13.06 -1.29 -3.35
C TYR A 163 13.64 0.02 -3.86
N ARG A 164 14.80 0.46 -3.34
CA ARG A 164 15.43 1.70 -3.79
C ARG A 164 15.72 1.63 -5.28
N GLY A 165 15.26 2.65 -6.00
CA GLY A 165 15.64 2.86 -7.39
C GLY A 165 17.09 3.30 -7.48
N GLU A 166 17.79 2.80 -8.49
CA GLU A 166 19.06 3.37 -8.92
C GLU A 166 18.72 4.67 -9.66
N GLY A 167 19.41 5.76 -9.34
CA GLY A 167 19.09 7.11 -9.83
C GLY A 167 19.38 7.31 -11.32
N SER A 168 18.79 6.51 -12.19
CA SER A 168 18.86 6.65 -13.64
C SER A 168 17.92 7.77 -14.11
N GLY A 169 18.18 8.99 -13.65
CA GLY A 169 17.90 10.17 -14.47
C GLY A 169 18.84 10.08 -15.66
N GLY A 170 18.35 9.53 -16.78
CA GLY A 170 19.12 9.41 -18.01
C GLY A 170 19.80 10.73 -18.37
N ASN A 171 21.00 10.63 -18.94
CA ASN A 171 21.90 11.67 -19.45
C ASN A 171 21.22 12.89 -20.12
N ASN A 172 20.52 13.73 -19.38
CA ASN A 172 19.97 14.99 -19.88
C ASN A 172 20.00 16.01 -18.74
N THR A 173 20.98 16.92 -18.87
CA THR A 173 21.09 18.26 -18.28
C THR A 173 20.93 18.37 -16.74
N GLY A 174 21.92 18.99 -16.10
CA GLY A 174 22.15 19.03 -14.64
C GLY A 174 21.08 19.69 -13.75
N GLN A 175 19.80 19.73 -14.15
CA GLN A 175 18.66 20.18 -13.35
C GLN A 175 17.70 19.05 -12.93
N GLN A 176 17.77 17.85 -13.52
CA GLN A 176 16.84 16.74 -13.20
C GLN A 176 17.35 15.78 -12.10
N ALA A 177 18.63 15.84 -11.73
CA ALA A 177 19.26 14.92 -10.77
C ALA A 177 18.73 15.03 -9.31
N ASN A 178 17.83 15.97 -9.01
CA ASN A 178 17.41 16.24 -7.63
C ASN A 178 15.88 16.14 -7.39
N ARG A 179 15.11 15.59 -8.32
CA ARG A 179 13.66 15.41 -8.12
C ARG A 179 13.37 14.01 -7.58
N GLN A 180 13.04 13.95 -6.28
CA GLN A 180 12.47 12.76 -5.66
C GLN A 180 11.15 12.41 -6.32
N CYS A 181 10.88 11.12 -6.51
CA CYS A 181 9.63 10.66 -7.07
C CYS A 181 8.51 10.65 -6.03
N GLY A 182 7.28 10.85 -6.49
CA GLY A 182 6.10 10.54 -5.71
C GLY A 182 5.63 9.11 -5.98
N LEU A 183 4.82 8.56 -5.06
CA LEU A 183 4.28 7.21 -5.11
C LEU A 183 2.76 7.27 -5.37
N ALA A 184 2.29 6.59 -6.39
CA ALA A 184 0.90 6.21 -6.55
C ALA A 184 0.82 4.69 -6.76
N GLY A 185 -0.34 4.16 -7.11
CA GLY A 185 -0.52 2.74 -7.34
C GLY A 185 -1.76 2.19 -6.63
N ASN A 186 -1.83 0.87 -6.52
CA ASN A 186 -2.95 0.17 -5.93
C ASN A 186 -3.19 0.65 -4.49
N LEU A 187 -4.37 1.24 -4.22
CA LEU A 187 -4.68 1.87 -2.95
C LEU A 187 -4.65 0.87 -1.79
N ALA A 188 -5.10 -0.37 -1.99
CA ALA A 188 -5.03 -1.40 -0.96
C ALA A 188 -3.57 -1.75 -0.61
N VAL A 189 -2.68 -1.76 -1.60
CA VAL A 189 -1.23 -1.94 -1.40
C VAL A 189 -0.64 -0.77 -0.62
N LEU A 190 -0.97 0.47 -1.01
CA LEU A 190 -0.48 1.68 -0.33
C LEU A 190 -0.92 1.73 1.14
N ILE A 191 -2.18 1.39 1.44
CA ILE A 191 -2.69 1.27 2.81
C ILE A 191 -1.94 0.17 3.57
N ALA A 192 -1.65 -0.96 2.93
CA ALA A 192 -0.89 -2.02 3.58
C ALA A 192 0.55 -1.59 3.92
N LEU A 193 1.22 -0.87 3.02
CA LEU A 193 2.56 -0.33 3.29
C LEU A 193 2.56 0.60 4.52
N LEU A 194 1.51 1.42 4.67
CA LEU A 194 1.30 2.21 5.89
C LEU A 194 1.00 1.32 7.12
N ALA A 195 0.22 0.26 6.97
CA ALA A 195 -0.05 -0.66 8.08
C ALA A 195 1.21 -1.42 8.54
N PHE A 196 2.15 -1.72 7.62
CA PHE A 196 3.47 -2.26 7.93
C PHE A 196 4.46 -1.22 8.49
N SER A 197 4.18 0.08 8.35
CA SER A 197 5.00 1.16 8.91
C SER A 197 4.66 1.50 10.37
N THR A 198 3.61 0.90 10.90
CA THR A 198 3.07 1.14 12.25
C THR A 198 2.89 -0.18 13.02
N THR A 199 2.52 -0.06 14.30
CA THR A 199 2.21 -1.23 15.14
C THR A 199 0.85 -1.83 14.75
N PRO A 200 0.62 -3.13 15.01
CA PRO A 200 -0.68 -3.75 14.80
C PRO A 200 -1.83 -2.94 15.41
N GLY A 201 -2.98 -2.91 14.72
CA GLY A 201 -4.17 -2.16 15.13
C GLY A 201 -4.12 -0.64 14.92
N GLN A 202 -3.01 -0.08 14.44
CA GLN A 202 -2.82 1.38 14.31
C GLN A 202 -2.76 1.86 12.85
N ALA A 203 -3.19 1.01 11.91
CA ALA A 203 -3.23 1.33 10.49
C ALA A 203 -4.12 2.55 10.18
N HIS A 204 -5.26 2.70 10.86
CA HIS A 204 -6.15 3.84 10.69
C HIS A 204 -5.47 5.18 11.03
N VAL A 205 -4.65 5.22 12.09
CA VAL A 205 -3.86 6.40 12.46
C VAL A 205 -2.85 6.76 11.36
N ALA A 206 -2.19 5.75 10.78
CA ALA A 206 -1.23 5.91 9.70
C ALA A 206 -1.89 6.48 8.43
N VAL A 207 -3.10 6.00 8.11
CA VAL A 207 -3.92 6.50 7.01
C VAL A 207 -4.32 7.95 7.25
N ASP A 208 -4.85 8.31 8.44
CA ASP A 208 -5.33 9.68 8.73
C ASP A 208 -4.21 10.73 8.61
N ARG A 209 -3.00 10.35 9.03
CA ARG A 209 -1.82 11.25 9.01
C ARG A 209 -1.22 11.40 7.62
N SER A 210 -1.24 10.34 6.83
CA SER A 210 -0.55 10.27 5.54
C SER A 210 -1.46 10.71 4.39
N PHE A 211 -2.73 10.31 4.38
CA PHE A 211 -3.70 10.72 3.36
C PHE A 211 -4.29 12.09 3.68
N ARG A 212 -4.15 13.06 2.77
CA ARG A 212 -4.64 14.43 2.94
C ARG A 212 -5.53 14.85 1.76
N PRO A 213 -6.47 15.79 1.97
CA PRO A 213 -7.31 16.34 0.89
C PRO A 213 -6.48 16.92 -0.27
N ASN A 214 -5.34 17.56 0.04
CA ASN A 214 -4.48 18.14 -0.98
C ASN A 214 -3.38 17.14 -1.36
N ILE A 215 -3.38 16.70 -2.62
CA ILE A 215 -2.38 15.76 -3.15
C ILE A 215 -0.95 16.34 -3.08
N ALA A 216 -0.77 17.65 -3.27
CA ALA A 216 0.51 18.32 -3.09
C ALA A 216 0.96 18.38 -1.61
N SER A 217 0.06 18.04 -0.67
CA SER A 217 0.33 17.95 0.76
C SER A 217 0.31 16.51 1.30
N THR A 218 -0.02 15.53 0.45
CA THR A 218 -0.12 14.14 0.86
C THR A 218 1.30 13.59 0.89
N THR A 219 1.93 13.77 2.05
CA THR A 219 3.31 13.38 2.30
C THR A 219 3.29 12.24 3.29
N PHE A 220 4.04 11.17 3.00
CA PHE A 220 4.22 10.12 3.98
C PHE A 220 4.77 10.72 5.28
N GLN A 221 4.09 10.49 6.40
CA GLN A 221 4.53 10.98 7.70
C GLN A 221 5.17 9.83 8.48
N PRO A 222 6.48 9.84 8.72
CA PRO A 222 7.13 8.85 9.55
C PRO A 222 6.41 8.70 10.90
N HIS A 223 6.12 7.46 11.30
CA HIS A 223 5.46 7.15 12.56
C HIS A 223 6.45 6.97 13.71
N ASN A 224 7.77 6.98 13.44
CA ASN A 224 8.87 6.90 14.41
C ASN A 224 8.76 5.73 15.40
N ARG A 225 8.08 4.64 14.99
CA ARG A 225 7.89 3.45 15.83
C ARG A 225 9.05 2.46 15.64
N PRO A 226 9.43 1.69 16.68
CA PRO A 226 10.48 0.69 16.56
C PRO A 226 10.11 -0.37 15.53
N VAL A 227 11.07 -0.72 14.67
CA VAL A 227 10.93 -1.62 13.52
C VAL A 227 10.77 -3.10 13.93
N SER A 228 10.68 -3.39 15.24
CA SER A 228 10.73 -4.75 15.82
C SER A 228 9.81 -5.78 15.16
N HIS A 229 8.64 -5.36 14.65
CA HIS A 229 7.67 -6.21 13.97
C HIS A 229 8.10 -6.71 12.58
N ARG A 230 9.18 -6.16 12.00
CA ARG A 230 9.71 -6.59 10.69
C ARG A 230 10.78 -7.68 10.78
N ASN A 231 11.07 -8.17 11.97
CA ASN A 231 11.90 -9.37 12.14
C ASN A 231 11.08 -10.65 12.01
N THR A 232 9.74 -10.54 11.98
CA THR A 232 8.82 -11.67 11.91
C THR A 232 8.03 -11.65 10.60
N LYS A 233 7.73 -12.84 10.07
CA LYS A 233 6.77 -13.01 8.97
C LYS A 233 5.41 -12.51 9.43
N ARG A 234 4.86 -11.51 8.72
CA ARG A 234 3.58 -10.87 9.04
C ARG A 234 2.75 -10.74 7.77
N GLY A 235 1.47 -11.07 7.85
CA GLY A 235 0.52 -10.95 6.75
C GLY A 235 -0.66 -10.07 7.13
N MET A 236 -1.27 -9.45 6.14
CA MET A 236 -2.52 -8.72 6.31
C MET A 236 -3.37 -8.82 5.05
N VAL A 237 -4.68 -8.72 5.23
CA VAL A 237 -5.66 -8.48 4.18
C VAL A 237 -6.13 -7.05 4.29
N VAL A 238 -5.99 -6.29 3.20
CA VAL A 238 -6.55 -4.95 3.07
C VAL A 238 -7.72 -5.00 2.11
N GLU A 239 -8.88 -4.60 2.61
CA GLU A 239 -10.09 -4.44 1.82
C GLU A 239 -10.39 -2.95 1.72
N ILE A 240 -10.72 -2.50 0.51
CA ILE A 240 -11.19 -1.14 0.27
C ILE A 240 -12.56 -1.18 -0.40
N ARG A 241 -13.40 -0.21 -0.08
CA ARG A 241 -14.63 0.05 -0.84
C ARG A 241 -14.67 1.48 -1.31
N VAL A 242 -15.14 1.66 -2.54
CA VAL A 242 -15.23 2.95 -3.21
C VAL A 242 -16.59 3.10 -3.90
N PRO A 243 -17.04 4.35 -4.16
CA PRO A 243 -18.24 4.57 -4.96
C PRO A 243 -18.06 4.13 -6.42
N ASP A 244 -16.86 4.33 -6.97
CA ASP A 244 -16.55 4.09 -8.38
C ASP A 244 -15.09 3.64 -8.57
N LEU A 245 -14.92 2.43 -9.12
CA LEU A 245 -13.61 1.86 -9.47
C LEU A 245 -12.96 2.57 -10.66
N ALA A 246 -13.72 3.19 -11.57
CA ALA A 246 -13.13 3.89 -12.70
C ALA A 246 -12.35 5.12 -12.23
N THR A 247 -12.94 5.94 -11.37
CA THR A 247 -12.29 7.06 -10.69
C THR A 247 -11.10 6.57 -9.86
N LEU A 248 -11.25 5.49 -9.10
CA LEU A 248 -10.16 4.94 -8.30
C LEU A 248 -8.98 4.57 -9.20
N ARG A 249 -9.23 3.88 -10.32
CA ARG A 249 -8.18 3.50 -11.27
C ARG A 249 -7.45 4.71 -11.83
N GLN A 250 -8.12 5.83 -12.07
CA GLN A 250 -7.44 7.05 -12.55
C GLN A 250 -6.49 7.60 -11.48
N TRP A 251 -6.93 7.61 -10.22
CA TRP A 251 -6.11 8.01 -9.09
C TRP A 251 -4.93 7.06 -8.86
N GLU A 252 -5.16 5.75 -8.85
CA GLU A 252 -4.13 4.71 -8.70
C GLU A 252 -3.10 4.74 -9.84
N ASN A 253 -3.49 5.15 -11.05
CA ASN A 253 -2.58 5.33 -12.19
C ASN A 253 -1.84 6.68 -12.17
N GLY A 254 -1.94 7.47 -11.10
CA GLY A 254 -1.22 8.73 -10.98
C GLY A 254 -1.69 9.82 -11.95
N ARG A 255 -2.87 9.68 -12.58
CA ARG A 255 -3.42 10.68 -13.52
C ARG A 255 -3.67 12.03 -12.86
N HIS A 256 -3.84 12.02 -11.54
CA HIS A 256 -4.04 13.21 -10.73
C HIS A 256 -2.80 13.63 -9.94
N GLY A 257 -1.64 13.01 -10.22
CA GLY A 257 -0.41 13.18 -9.45
C GLY A 257 -0.14 12.01 -8.50
N PRO A 258 0.98 12.06 -7.75
CA PRO A 258 1.34 11.01 -6.80
C PRO A 258 0.44 11.03 -5.56
N ILE A 259 0.10 9.87 -5.01
CA ILE A 259 -0.64 9.78 -3.74
C ILE A 259 0.25 10.18 -2.58
N PHE A 260 1.51 9.74 -2.54
CA PHE A 260 2.48 10.16 -1.53
C PHE A 260 3.65 10.90 -2.17
N THR A 261 4.06 12.01 -1.56
CA THR A 261 5.33 12.67 -1.82
C THR A 261 6.33 12.48 -0.68
#